data_AF-A0A3B1ANV5-F1
#
_entry.id   AF-A0A3B1ANV5-F1
#
_cell.length_a   1.000
_cell.length_b   1.000
_cell.length_c   1.000
_cell.angle_alpha   90.00
_cell.angle_beta   90.00
_cell.angle_gamma   90.00
#
_symmetry.space_group_name_H-M   'P 1'
#
loop_
_entity.id
_entity.type
_entity.pdbx_description
1 polymer ?
#
loop_
_entity_poly.entity_id
_entity_poly.type
_entity_poly.pdbx_seq_one_letter_code
_entity_poly.pdbx_strand_id
1 'polypeptide(L)'
;EARQRNMFANDMIDESISFSSLTKEEQQKVKKAVEQQQTQWQKDLDSFVYDIIGIPDDMRTTIDDFLQIRLPLDNWSTSGKATQPPSNNELELYGNCLKTELDEFVMRRTIHHVQITVADDLIECMVDSSLPNDNSTVSVIPSHEAGLSRLKLLSTFSQQLQEQFSQWVYVKRNLRVYDGNRIYIYKSPRLIDWTQTQARLDAQDIIGHILTATHVTHEA
;
A
#
# COMPACT_ATOMS: atom_id res chain seq x y z
N GLU A 1 62.62 5.78 13.11
CA GLU A 1 61.36 5.04 12.82
C GLU A 1 60.16 5.44 13.68
N ALA A 2 60.32 6.02 14.89
CA ALA A 2 59.18 6.49 15.70
C ALA A 2 58.50 7.80 15.21
N ARG A 3 59.10 8.54 14.27
CA ARG A 3 58.53 9.79 13.73
C ARG A 3 57.57 9.61 12.54
N GLN A 4 57.59 8.45 11.87
CA GLN A 4 56.70 8.18 10.72
C GLN A 4 55.36 7.55 11.10
N ARG A 5 55.21 7.02 12.33
CA ARG A 5 53.93 6.49 12.83
C ARG A 5 52.94 7.56 13.31
N ASN A 6 53.41 8.78 13.61
CA ASN A 6 52.54 9.89 14.06
C ASN A 6 51.96 10.74 12.93
N MET A 7 52.35 10.49 11.67
CA MET A 7 51.84 11.26 10.53
C MET A 7 50.56 10.65 9.93
N PHE A 8 50.37 9.33 10.05
CA PHE A 8 49.18 8.64 9.54
C PHE A 8 48.00 8.60 10.53
N ALA A 9 48.20 8.94 11.80
CA ALA A 9 47.12 9.00 12.80
C ALA A 9 46.42 10.37 12.84
N ASN A 10 47.03 11.41 12.27
CA ASN A 10 46.45 12.77 12.28
C ASN A 10 45.51 13.04 11.09
N ASP A 11 45.65 12.31 9.98
CA ASP A 11 44.79 12.49 8.81
C ASP A 11 43.42 11.79 8.92
N MET A 12 43.24 10.88 9.88
CA MET A 12 41.93 10.24 10.16
C MET A 12 41.06 11.03 11.16
N ILE A 13 41.57 12.11 11.77
CA ILE A 13 40.82 12.91 12.73
C ILE A 13 40.17 14.14 12.07
N ASP A 14 40.58 14.51 10.85
CA ASP A 14 40.16 15.76 10.21
C ASP A 14 38.75 15.70 9.57
N GLU A 15 38.21 14.50 9.26
CA GLU A 15 36.81 14.38 8.80
C GLU A 15 35.78 14.55 9.93
N SER A 16 36.19 14.43 11.19
CA SER A 16 35.30 14.62 12.34
C SER A 16 35.01 16.10 12.68
N ILE A 17 35.79 17.02 12.09
CA ILE A 17 35.71 18.47 12.38
C ILE A 17 34.61 19.19 11.54
N SER A 18 34.01 18.53 10.56
CA SER A 18 33.05 19.21 9.65
C SER A 18 31.58 19.16 10.10
N PHE A 19 31.19 18.36 11.10
CA PHE A 19 29.78 18.26 11.50
C PHE A 19 29.35 19.29 12.57
N SER A 20 30.27 19.70 13.45
CA SER A 20 30.00 20.62 14.56
C SER A 20 29.97 22.09 14.17
N SER A 21 30.47 22.44 12.98
CA SER A 21 30.49 23.80 12.42
C SER A 21 29.27 24.14 11.56
N LEU A 22 28.40 23.15 11.30
CA LEU A 22 27.20 23.29 10.47
C LEU A 22 26.04 23.89 11.26
N THR A 23 25.23 24.70 10.61
CA THR A 23 23.96 25.18 11.17
C THR A 23 22.99 24.02 11.40
N LYS A 24 22.02 24.19 12.31
CA LYS A 24 21.03 23.13 12.64
C LYS A 24 20.27 22.63 11.39
N GLU A 25 20.03 23.50 10.41
CA GLU A 25 19.39 23.13 9.15
C GLU A 25 20.28 22.26 8.24
N GLU A 26 21.59 22.53 8.22
CA GLU A 26 22.56 21.73 7.45
C GLU A 26 22.77 20.37 8.12
N GLN A 27 22.89 20.31 9.44
CA GLN A 27 22.95 19.05 10.19
C GLN A 27 21.70 18.18 9.95
N GLN A 28 20.52 18.79 9.92
CA GLN A 28 19.26 18.09 9.61
C GLN A 28 19.26 17.53 8.18
N LYS A 29 19.78 18.29 7.20
CA LYS A 29 19.89 17.85 5.80
C LYS A 29 20.86 16.69 5.64
N VAL A 30 22.03 16.75 6.26
CA VAL A 30 23.03 15.67 6.18
C VAL A 30 22.50 14.42 6.89
N LYS A 31 21.88 14.55 8.06
CA LYS A 31 21.27 13.41 8.75
C LYS A 31 20.19 12.73 7.89
N LYS A 32 19.31 13.52 7.27
CA LYS A 32 18.29 13.00 6.36
C LYS A 32 18.89 12.33 5.12
N ALA A 33 19.98 12.87 4.57
CA ALA A 33 20.69 12.27 3.44
C ALA A 33 21.34 10.92 3.81
N VAL A 34 21.95 10.83 4.99
CA VAL A 34 22.53 9.57 5.51
C VAL A 34 21.43 8.53 5.75
N GLU A 35 20.31 8.91 6.35
CA GLU A 35 19.15 8.01 6.55
C GLU A 35 18.59 7.51 5.22
N GLN A 36 18.50 8.38 4.20
CA GLN A 36 18.08 8.01 2.84
C GLN A 36 19.06 7.02 2.20
N GLN A 37 20.36 7.26 2.33
CA GLN A 37 21.39 6.40 1.76
C GLN A 37 21.42 5.02 2.44
N GLN A 38 21.27 4.96 3.76
CA GLN A 38 21.16 3.71 4.51
C GLN A 38 19.91 2.92 4.08
N THR A 39 18.78 3.59 3.89
CA THR A 39 17.54 2.97 3.41
C THR A 39 17.73 2.39 2.00
N GLN A 40 18.47 3.08 1.13
CA GLN A 40 18.75 2.59 -0.21
C GLN A 40 19.64 1.33 -0.18
N TRP A 41 20.70 1.33 0.63
CA TRP A 41 21.56 0.16 0.76
C TRP A 41 20.84 -1.06 1.32
N GLN A 42 19.91 -0.86 2.25
CA GLN A 42 19.05 -1.95 2.73
C GLN A 42 18.22 -2.54 1.60
N LYS A 43 17.57 -1.70 0.78
CA LYS A 43 16.79 -2.17 -0.37
C LYS A 43 17.65 -2.93 -1.40
N ASP A 44 18.85 -2.43 -1.68
CA ASP A 44 19.76 -3.06 -2.63
C ASP A 44 20.24 -4.43 -2.10
N LEU A 45 20.54 -4.51 -0.80
CA LEU A 45 20.93 -5.75 -0.14
C LEU A 45 19.77 -6.76 -0.13
N ASP A 46 18.56 -6.32 0.24
CA ASP A 46 17.38 -7.17 0.30
C ASP A 46 17.06 -7.73 -1.10
N SER A 47 17.11 -6.89 -2.15
CA SER A 47 16.95 -7.35 -3.54
C SER A 47 17.98 -8.41 -3.92
N PHE A 48 19.25 -8.20 -3.57
CA PHE A 48 20.32 -9.15 -3.87
C PHE A 48 20.11 -10.49 -3.13
N VAL A 49 19.70 -10.45 -1.87
CA VAL A 49 19.37 -11.64 -1.08
C VAL A 49 18.18 -12.39 -1.68
N TYR A 50 17.13 -11.67 -2.08
CA TYR A 50 15.96 -12.25 -2.73
C TYR A 50 16.32 -12.94 -4.04
N ASP A 51 17.21 -12.35 -4.85
CA ASP A 51 17.67 -12.93 -6.10
C ASP A 51 18.49 -14.21 -5.88
N ILE A 52 19.38 -14.23 -4.88
CA ILE A 52 20.20 -15.42 -4.55
C ILE A 52 19.32 -16.59 -4.09
N ILE A 53 18.33 -16.30 -3.23
CA ILE A 53 17.46 -17.33 -2.65
C ILE A 53 16.39 -17.76 -3.67
N GLY A 54 16.19 -17.00 -4.76
CA GLY A 54 15.19 -17.28 -5.78
C GLY A 54 13.77 -17.01 -5.26
N ILE A 55 13.59 -16.00 -4.41
CA ILE A 55 12.28 -15.61 -3.89
C ILE A 55 11.46 -15.00 -5.03
N PRO A 56 10.27 -15.55 -5.34
CA PRO A 56 9.36 -15.00 -6.35
C PRO A 56 8.88 -13.58 -6.01
N ASP A 57 8.60 -12.76 -7.02
CA ASP A 57 8.19 -11.36 -6.84
C ASP A 57 6.92 -11.20 -5.99
N ASP A 58 5.97 -12.14 -6.12
CA ASP A 58 4.76 -12.13 -5.32
C ASP A 58 5.03 -12.33 -3.82
N MET A 59 6.00 -13.19 -3.50
CA MET A 59 6.47 -13.39 -2.14
C MET A 59 7.26 -12.19 -1.63
N ARG A 60 8.09 -11.55 -2.47
CA ARG A 60 8.82 -10.31 -2.11
C ARG A 60 7.86 -9.21 -1.67
N THR A 61 6.81 -8.94 -2.46
CA THR A 61 5.77 -7.97 -2.11
C THR A 61 5.13 -8.28 -0.75
N THR A 62 4.85 -9.56 -0.49
CA THR A 62 4.23 -9.99 0.77
C THR A 62 5.17 -9.78 1.96
N ILE A 63 6.46 -10.10 1.80
CA ILE A 63 7.48 -9.89 2.81
C ILE A 63 7.64 -8.39 3.09
N ASP A 64 7.75 -7.57 2.06
CA ASP A 64 7.92 -6.12 2.20
C ASP A 64 6.71 -5.47 2.89
N ASP A 65 5.49 -5.84 2.48
CA ASP A 65 4.26 -5.40 3.14
C ASP A 65 4.24 -5.83 4.62
N PHE A 66 4.66 -7.06 4.92
CA PHE A 66 4.75 -7.54 6.30
C PHE A 66 5.76 -6.71 7.11
N LEU A 67 6.99 -6.58 6.64
CA LEU A 67 8.06 -5.88 7.36
C LEU A 67 7.77 -4.40 7.56
N GLN A 68 7.20 -3.73 6.55
CA GLN A 68 7.01 -2.28 6.58
C GLN A 68 5.72 -1.84 7.26
N ILE A 69 4.69 -2.68 7.28
CA ILE A 69 3.33 -2.26 7.68
C ILE A 69 2.84 -3.10 8.85
N ARG A 70 2.97 -4.43 8.79
CA ARG A 70 2.36 -5.32 9.80
C ARG A 70 3.27 -5.56 11.00
N LEU A 71 4.56 -5.82 10.78
CA LEU A 71 5.54 -6.05 11.86
C LEU A 71 5.63 -4.87 12.85
N PRO A 72 5.59 -3.58 12.42
CA PRO A 72 5.63 -2.45 13.35
C PRO A 72 4.42 -2.34 14.27
N LEU A 73 3.34 -3.11 14.06
CA LEU A 73 2.17 -3.15 14.94
C LEU A 73 2.47 -3.83 16.28
N ASP A 74 3.44 -4.75 16.33
CA ASP A 74 3.85 -5.40 17.58
C ASP A 74 4.45 -4.40 18.57
N ASN A 75 5.00 -3.29 18.06
CA ASN A 75 5.51 -2.19 18.85
C ASN A 75 4.51 -1.04 18.87
N TRP A 76 3.87 -0.83 20.03
CA TRP A 76 2.84 0.20 20.21
C TRP A 76 3.30 1.62 19.80
N SER A 77 4.60 1.94 19.88
CA SER A 77 5.15 3.26 19.51
C SER A 77 5.36 3.47 18.00
N THR A 78 5.37 2.42 17.17
CA THR A 78 5.63 2.48 15.72
C THR A 78 4.42 2.09 14.85
N SER A 79 3.32 1.72 15.50
CA SER A 79 2.03 1.35 14.88
C SER A 79 1.41 2.42 13.96
N GLY A 80 1.92 3.65 13.99
CA GLY A 80 1.39 4.79 13.24
C GLY A 80 1.29 4.56 11.72
N LYS A 81 2.28 3.91 11.08
CA LYS A 81 2.31 3.75 9.61
C LYS A 81 1.14 2.93 9.08
N ALA A 82 0.79 1.83 9.74
CA ALA A 82 -0.31 0.95 9.31
C ALA A 82 -1.69 1.61 9.40
N THR A 83 -1.88 2.50 10.37
CA THR A 83 -3.14 3.20 10.62
C THR A 83 -3.25 4.53 9.88
N GLN A 84 -2.15 5.04 9.32
CA GLN A 84 -2.15 6.28 8.55
C GLN A 84 -2.98 6.13 7.26
N PRO A 85 -3.57 7.22 6.75
CA PRO A 85 -4.19 7.22 5.43
C PRO A 85 -3.16 6.85 4.35
N PRO A 86 -3.53 6.00 3.38
CA PRO A 86 -2.66 5.68 2.26
C PRO A 86 -2.44 6.91 1.37
N SER A 87 -1.24 7.03 0.82
CA SER A 87 -0.91 7.99 -0.22
C SER A 87 -1.52 7.57 -1.57
N ASN A 88 -1.66 8.53 -2.50
CA ASN A 88 -2.17 8.24 -3.85
C ASN A 88 -1.33 7.16 -4.56
N ASN A 89 0.00 7.19 -4.39
CA ASN A 89 0.89 6.18 -4.97
C ASN A 89 0.62 4.78 -4.40
N GLU A 90 0.36 4.65 -3.09
CA GLU A 90 0.01 3.36 -2.48
C GLU A 90 -1.35 2.86 -2.99
N LEU A 91 -2.33 3.75 -3.18
CA LEU A 91 -3.62 3.41 -3.78
C LEU A 91 -3.49 3.00 -5.26
N GLU A 92 -2.62 3.65 -6.03
CA GLU A 92 -2.29 3.26 -7.40
C GLU A 92 -1.63 1.88 -7.45
N LEU A 93 -0.67 1.60 -6.56
CA LEU A 93 -0.03 0.29 -6.45
C LEU A 93 -1.04 -0.81 -6.08
N TYR A 94 -1.94 -0.53 -5.14
CA TYR A 94 -3.05 -1.41 -4.81
C TYR A 94 -3.95 -1.66 -6.03
N GLY A 95 -4.40 -0.59 -6.70
CA GLY A 95 -5.32 -0.69 -7.83
C GLY A 95 -4.71 -1.43 -9.02
N ASN A 96 -3.43 -1.20 -9.30
CA ASN A 96 -2.70 -1.91 -10.34
C ASN A 96 -2.54 -3.40 -10.00
N CYS A 97 -2.20 -3.73 -8.76
CA CYS A 97 -2.11 -5.11 -8.30
C CYS A 97 -3.47 -5.82 -8.46
N LEU A 98 -4.55 -5.23 -7.96
CA LEU A 98 -5.92 -5.76 -8.06
C LEU A 98 -6.32 -5.99 -9.52
N LYS A 99 -6.06 -5.01 -10.38
CA LYS A 99 -6.32 -5.08 -11.82
C LYS A 99 -5.57 -6.25 -12.47
N THR A 100 -4.26 -6.35 -12.23
CA THR A 100 -3.42 -7.40 -12.83
C THR A 100 -3.92 -8.79 -12.46
N GLU A 101 -4.22 -9.04 -11.18
CA GLU A 101 -4.73 -10.33 -10.71
C GLU A 101 -6.07 -10.70 -11.39
N LEU A 102 -7.00 -9.74 -11.50
CA LEU A 102 -8.29 -9.96 -12.16
C LEU A 102 -8.16 -10.15 -13.68
N ASP A 103 -7.30 -9.37 -14.33
CA ASP A 103 -7.01 -9.47 -15.78
C ASP A 103 -6.33 -10.81 -16.12
N GLU A 104 -5.42 -11.29 -15.28
CA GLU A 104 -4.76 -12.58 -15.44
C GLU A 104 -5.73 -13.74 -15.29
N PHE A 105 -6.63 -13.67 -14.31
CA PHE A 105 -7.67 -14.68 -14.12
C PHE A 105 -8.58 -14.84 -15.35
N VAL A 106 -9.01 -13.73 -15.98
CA VAL A 106 -9.83 -13.77 -17.21
C VAL A 106 -9.01 -14.01 -18.48
N MET A 107 -7.72 -14.31 -18.35
CA MET A 107 -6.78 -14.49 -19.47
C MET A 107 -6.79 -13.30 -20.44
N ARG A 108 -6.97 -12.08 -19.91
CA ARG A 108 -7.06 -10.81 -20.66
C ARG A 108 -8.14 -10.79 -21.76
N ARG A 109 -9.19 -11.60 -21.63
CA ARG A 109 -10.36 -11.59 -22.52
C ARG A 109 -11.26 -10.37 -22.28
N THR A 110 -11.25 -9.87 -21.06
CA THR A 110 -11.77 -8.58 -20.65
C THR A 110 -10.64 -7.82 -19.98
N ILE A 111 -10.76 -6.49 -19.92
CA ILE A 111 -9.83 -5.67 -19.17
C ILE A 111 -10.58 -4.96 -18.05
N HIS A 112 -10.00 -4.96 -16.86
CA HIS A 112 -10.59 -4.28 -15.70
C HIS A 112 -10.07 -2.84 -15.58
N HIS A 113 -10.99 -1.95 -15.26
CA HIS A 113 -10.74 -0.56 -14.88
C HIS A 113 -10.97 -0.41 -13.39
N VAL A 114 -10.03 0.25 -12.72
CA VAL A 114 -10.09 0.46 -11.26
C VAL A 114 -10.14 1.95 -10.98
N GLN A 115 -11.18 2.40 -10.31
CA GLN A 115 -11.33 3.77 -9.86
C GLN A 115 -11.43 3.80 -8.34
N ILE A 116 -10.53 4.55 -7.70
CA ILE A 116 -10.46 4.68 -6.25
C ILE A 116 -10.88 6.09 -5.88
N THR A 117 -11.99 6.24 -5.16
CA THR A 117 -12.46 7.52 -4.62
C THR A 117 -12.10 7.60 -3.14
N VAL A 118 -11.32 8.62 -2.78
CA VAL A 118 -10.83 8.82 -1.42
C VAL A 118 -11.76 9.79 -0.69
N ALA A 119 -12.37 9.36 0.42
CA ALA A 119 -12.99 10.25 1.40
C ALA A 119 -12.31 10.11 2.77
N ASP A 120 -12.54 11.07 3.65
CA ASP A 120 -11.83 11.19 4.93
C ASP A 120 -12.05 9.98 5.85
N ASP A 121 -13.21 9.34 5.75
CA ASP A 121 -13.62 8.27 6.64
C ASP A 121 -13.82 6.93 5.94
N LEU A 122 -13.94 6.90 4.61
CA LEU A 122 -14.12 5.69 3.83
C LEU A 122 -13.50 5.85 2.44
N ILE A 123 -12.78 4.85 1.97
CA ILE A 123 -12.28 4.80 0.60
C ILE A 123 -13.10 3.77 -0.17
N GLU A 124 -13.54 4.17 -1.35
CA GLU A 124 -14.28 3.34 -2.29
C GLU A 124 -13.38 2.96 -3.46
N CYS A 125 -13.29 1.67 -3.76
CA CYS A 125 -12.65 1.15 -4.96
C CYS A 125 -13.70 0.49 -5.82
N MET A 126 -13.96 1.07 -6.99
CA MET A 126 -14.85 0.54 -8.01
C MET A 126 -14.02 -0.18 -9.06
N VAL A 127 -14.40 -1.43 -9.36
CA VAL A 127 -13.88 -2.22 -10.47
C VAL A 127 -15.00 -2.39 -11.49
N ASP A 128 -14.75 -2.06 -12.75
CA ASP A 128 -15.63 -2.37 -13.89
C ASP A 128 -14.81 -3.16 -14.92
N SER A 129 -15.47 -3.93 -15.78
CA SER A 129 -14.82 -4.66 -16.86
C SER A 129 -15.28 -4.17 -18.22
N SER A 130 -14.34 -3.99 -19.15
CA SER A 130 -14.62 -3.58 -20.52
C SER A 130 -14.08 -4.59 -21.53
N LEU A 131 -14.44 -4.38 -22.79
CA LEU A 131 -13.81 -5.10 -23.90
C LEU A 131 -12.32 -4.69 -24.05
N PRO A 132 -11.45 -5.56 -24.57
CA PRO A 132 -10.00 -5.34 -24.61
C PRO A 132 -9.50 -4.17 -25.46
N ASN A 133 -10.38 -3.53 -26.22
CA ASN A 133 -10.03 -2.42 -27.10
C ASN A 133 -10.02 -1.07 -26.37
N ASP A 134 -10.32 -1.07 -25.07
CA ASP A 134 -10.31 0.11 -24.22
C ASP A 134 -8.97 0.24 -23.49
N ASN A 135 -8.52 1.49 -23.31
CA ASN A 135 -7.31 1.76 -22.54
C ASN A 135 -7.62 1.56 -21.07
N SER A 136 -6.98 0.57 -20.47
CA SER A 136 -7.19 0.28 -19.07
C SER A 136 -6.40 1.21 -18.18
N THR A 137 -7.09 1.83 -17.23
CA THR A 137 -6.50 2.81 -16.34
C THR A 137 -6.89 2.54 -14.89
N VAL A 138 -5.95 2.79 -13.99
CA VAL A 138 -6.21 2.96 -12.56
C VAL A 138 -6.29 4.46 -12.33
N SER A 139 -7.39 4.93 -11.76
CA SER A 139 -7.57 6.33 -11.42
C SER A 139 -7.82 6.50 -9.93
N VAL A 140 -7.09 7.43 -9.31
CA VAL A 140 -7.32 7.83 -7.91
C VAL A 140 -7.94 9.21 -7.93
N ILE A 141 -9.19 9.31 -7.45
CA ILE A 141 -9.95 10.54 -7.34
C ILE A 141 -9.85 11.01 -5.89
N PRO A 142 -9.11 12.08 -5.61
CA PRO A 142 -9.00 12.63 -4.27
C PRO A 142 -10.31 13.29 -3.82
N SER A 143 -10.50 13.43 -2.51
CA SER A 143 -11.75 13.93 -1.92
C SER A 143 -12.19 15.30 -2.46
N HIS A 144 -11.26 16.19 -2.78
CA HIS A 144 -11.57 17.51 -3.32
C HIS A 144 -12.09 17.50 -4.76
N GLU A 145 -11.81 16.44 -5.52
CA GLU A 145 -12.32 16.23 -6.88
C GLU A 145 -13.60 15.37 -6.88
N ALA A 146 -13.83 14.62 -5.81
CA ALA A 146 -15.04 13.84 -5.63
C ALA A 146 -16.26 14.77 -5.42
N GLY A 147 -17.34 14.51 -6.15
CA GLY A 147 -18.57 15.28 -6.01
C GLY A 147 -19.13 15.22 -4.58
N LEU A 148 -19.58 16.37 -4.05
CA LEU A 148 -20.09 16.52 -2.68
C LEU A 148 -21.16 15.48 -2.29
N SER A 149 -22.03 15.11 -3.23
CA SER A 149 -23.06 14.09 -3.01
C SER A 149 -22.47 12.69 -2.78
N ARG A 150 -21.38 12.34 -3.49
CA ARG A 150 -20.69 11.06 -3.34
C ARG A 150 -19.97 10.98 -2.00
N LEU A 151 -19.29 12.06 -1.59
CA LEU A 151 -18.64 12.14 -0.28
C LEU A 151 -19.63 12.00 0.88
N LYS A 152 -20.80 12.65 0.79
CA LYS A 152 -21.87 12.50 1.80
C LYS A 152 -22.41 11.07 1.88
N LEU A 153 -22.50 10.39 0.75
CA LEU A 153 -22.92 8.99 0.70
C LEU A 153 -21.89 8.09 1.37
N LEU A 154 -20.60 8.28 1.05
CA LEU A 154 -19.51 7.52 1.68
C LEU A 154 -19.44 7.73 3.19
N SER A 155 -19.65 8.95 3.67
CA SER A 155 -19.66 9.20 5.11
C SER A 155 -20.86 8.59 5.82
N THR A 156 -22.02 8.56 5.15
CA THR A 156 -23.20 7.84 5.65
C THR A 156 -22.94 6.34 5.74
N PHE A 157 -22.34 5.73 4.70
CA PHE A 157 -21.94 4.33 4.74
C PHE A 157 -20.91 4.03 5.82
N SER A 158 -19.91 4.90 5.98
CA SER A 158 -18.91 4.77 7.04
C SER A 158 -19.52 4.65 8.43
N GLN A 159 -20.54 5.48 8.73
CA GLN A 159 -21.28 5.43 10.01
C GLN A 159 -22.09 4.14 10.15
N GLN A 160 -22.71 3.66 9.08
CA GLN A 160 -23.52 2.44 9.10
C GLN A 160 -22.67 1.16 9.19
N LEU A 161 -21.45 1.20 8.66
CA LEU A 161 -20.49 0.09 8.73
C LEU A 161 -19.76 -0.01 10.07
N GLN A 162 -19.93 0.99 10.93
CA GLN A 162 -19.38 1.02 12.27
C GLN A 162 -20.39 0.41 13.25
N GLU A 163 -20.08 -0.79 13.74
CA GLU A 163 -20.89 -1.48 14.74
C GLU A 163 -20.20 -1.38 16.10
N GLN A 164 -20.94 -0.91 17.12
CA GLN A 164 -20.48 -0.98 18.49
C GLN A 164 -20.69 -2.41 19.01
N PHE A 165 -19.61 -3.18 19.08
CA PHE A 165 -19.66 -4.57 19.52
C PHE A 165 -19.62 -4.68 21.07
N SER A 166 -18.99 -3.72 21.75
CA SER A 166 -19.03 -3.60 23.22
C SER A 166 -18.72 -2.17 23.70
N GLN A 167 -18.69 -1.95 25.02
CA GLN A 167 -18.37 -0.64 25.63
C GLN A 167 -17.01 -0.05 25.18
N TRP A 168 -16.06 -0.90 24.74
CA TRP A 168 -14.72 -0.48 24.34
C TRP A 168 -14.28 -1.03 22.97
N VAL A 169 -15.17 -1.68 22.24
CA VAL A 169 -14.84 -2.34 20.96
C VAL A 169 -15.77 -1.87 19.85
N TYR A 170 -15.19 -1.25 18.83
CA TYR A 170 -15.86 -0.83 17.61
C TYR A 170 -15.33 -1.67 16.45
N VAL A 171 -16.23 -2.27 15.67
CA VAL A 171 -15.88 -3.03 14.46
C VAL A 171 -16.27 -2.20 13.26
N LYS A 172 -15.30 -1.91 12.39
CA LYS A 172 -15.56 -1.33 11.07
C LYS A 172 -15.42 -2.43 10.04
N ARG A 173 -16.54 -2.82 9.41
CA ARG A 173 -16.56 -3.91 8.43
C ARG A 173 -16.18 -3.39 7.04
N ASN A 174 -15.37 -4.15 6.31
CA ASN A 174 -15.20 -3.93 4.88
C ASN A 174 -16.49 -4.37 4.18
N LEU A 175 -16.98 -3.56 3.25
CA LEU A 175 -18.18 -3.86 2.48
C LEU A 175 -17.79 -4.11 1.03
N ARG A 176 -18.32 -5.19 0.46
CA ARG A 176 -18.22 -5.47 -0.97
C ARG A 176 -19.62 -5.57 -1.57
N VAL A 177 -19.84 -4.89 -2.68
CA VAL A 177 -21.12 -4.86 -3.40
C VAL A 177 -20.87 -5.29 -4.84
N TYR A 178 -21.62 -6.28 -5.30
CA TYR A 178 -21.62 -6.74 -6.68
C TYR A 178 -22.87 -6.21 -7.37
N ASP A 179 -22.70 -5.36 -8.37
CA ASP A 179 -23.76 -4.72 -9.13
C ASP A 179 -23.54 -4.97 -10.63
N GLY A 180 -24.10 -6.06 -11.13
CA GLY A 180 -23.89 -6.51 -12.51
C GLY A 180 -22.40 -6.75 -12.80
N ASN A 181 -21.82 -5.92 -13.66
CA ASN A 181 -20.41 -5.98 -14.05
C ASN A 181 -19.48 -5.12 -13.17
N ARG A 182 -20.05 -4.41 -12.19
CA ARG A 182 -19.32 -3.54 -11.29
C ARG A 182 -19.16 -4.16 -9.91
N ILE A 183 -17.98 -4.00 -9.35
CA ILE A 183 -17.66 -4.44 -8.01
C ILE A 183 -17.21 -3.22 -7.22
N TYR A 184 -17.86 -2.95 -6.11
CA TYR A 184 -17.49 -1.87 -5.20
C TYR A 184 -16.88 -2.48 -3.94
N ILE A 185 -15.71 -1.98 -3.55
CA ILE A 185 -14.99 -2.36 -2.34
C ILE A 185 -14.87 -1.11 -1.47
N TYR A 186 -15.43 -1.16 -0.27
CA TYR A 186 -15.38 -0.08 0.70
C TYR A 186 -14.54 -0.51 1.89
N LYS A 187 -13.50 0.27 2.22
CA LYS A 187 -12.64 0.01 3.37
C LYS A 187 -12.27 1.28 4.11
N SER A 188 -11.82 1.10 5.34
CA SER A 188 -11.26 2.18 6.15
C SER A 188 -10.05 2.82 5.45
N PRO A 189 -9.81 4.14 5.60
CA PRO A 189 -8.61 4.82 5.09
C PRO A 189 -7.38 4.52 5.97
N ARG A 190 -7.03 3.24 6.14
CA ARG A 190 -5.83 2.79 6.85
C ARG A 190 -4.92 2.08 5.86
N LEU A 191 -3.65 2.43 5.82
CA LEU A 191 -2.69 1.87 4.87
C LEU A 191 -2.69 0.32 4.85
N ILE A 192 -2.84 -0.32 6.00
CA ILE A 192 -2.89 -1.79 6.09
C ILE A 192 -4.01 -2.44 5.24
N ASP A 193 -5.09 -1.72 4.99
CA ASP A 193 -6.25 -2.17 4.20
C ASP A 193 -6.07 -1.95 2.68
N TRP A 194 -5.00 -1.27 2.27
CA TRP A 194 -4.74 -0.82 0.90
C TRP A 194 -3.34 -1.18 0.40
N THR A 195 -2.79 -2.31 0.87
CA THR A 195 -1.49 -2.84 0.46
C THR A 195 -1.59 -3.71 -0.79
N GLN A 196 -0.49 -3.96 -1.49
CA GLN A 196 -0.50 -4.86 -2.66
C GLN A 196 -0.87 -6.30 -2.26
N THR A 197 -0.43 -6.76 -1.09
CA THR A 197 -0.86 -8.04 -0.52
C THR A 197 -2.37 -8.06 -0.30
N GLN A 198 -2.93 -6.96 0.22
CA GLN A 198 -4.38 -6.86 0.42
C GLN A 198 -5.12 -6.89 -0.91
N ALA A 199 -4.62 -6.21 -1.95
CA ALA A 199 -5.19 -6.24 -3.29
C ALA A 199 -5.31 -7.67 -3.85
N ARG A 200 -4.29 -8.51 -3.65
CA ARG A 200 -4.33 -9.92 -4.06
C ARG A 200 -5.40 -10.71 -3.30
N LEU A 201 -5.50 -10.52 -1.99
CA LEU A 201 -6.53 -11.17 -1.18
C LEU A 201 -7.95 -10.75 -1.62
N ASP A 202 -8.14 -9.47 -1.94
CA ASP A 202 -9.42 -9.00 -2.48
C ASP A 202 -9.71 -9.58 -3.86
N ALA A 203 -8.71 -9.70 -4.74
CA ALA A 203 -8.86 -10.35 -6.03
C ALA A 203 -9.29 -11.82 -5.88
N GLN A 204 -8.65 -12.56 -4.97
CA GLN A 204 -9.00 -13.95 -4.67
C GLN A 204 -10.44 -14.08 -4.14
N ASP A 205 -10.85 -13.19 -3.24
CA ASP A 205 -12.22 -13.16 -2.72
C ASP A 205 -13.24 -12.90 -3.84
N ILE A 206 -12.94 -11.95 -4.75
CA ILE A 206 -13.78 -11.62 -5.90
C ILE A 206 -13.89 -12.82 -6.85
N ILE A 207 -12.75 -13.42 -7.21
CA ILE A 207 -12.69 -14.60 -8.09
C ILE A 207 -13.48 -15.75 -7.49
N GLY A 208 -13.29 -16.04 -6.20
CA GLY A 208 -14.02 -17.09 -5.49
C GLY A 208 -15.53 -16.85 -5.50
N HIS A 209 -15.97 -15.60 -5.31
CA HIS A 209 -17.38 -15.24 -5.40
C HIS A 209 -17.95 -15.44 -6.82
N ILE A 210 -17.23 -15.01 -7.86
CA ILE A 210 -17.66 -15.17 -9.27
C ILE A 210 -17.78 -16.66 -9.62
N LEU A 211 -16.81 -17.48 -9.23
CA LEU A 211 -16.84 -18.93 -9.47
C LEU A 211 -18.03 -19.59 -8.77
N THR A 212 -18.30 -19.20 -7.52
CA THR A 212 -19.43 -19.76 -6.76
C THR A 212 -20.77 -19.34 -7.36
N ALA A 213 -20.91 -18.07 -7.75
CA ALA A 213 -22.14 -17.54 -8.34
C ALA A 213 -22.45 -18.14 -9.71
N THR A 214 -21.43 -18.42 -10.53
CA THR A 214 -21.60 -19.06 -11.85
C THR A 214 -21.96 -20.54 -11.75
N HIS A 215 -21.51 -21.25 -10.71
CA HIS A 215 -21.94 -22.63 -10.46
C HIS A 215 -23.42 -22.74 -10.10
N VAL A 216 -23.95 -21.81 -9.29
CA VAL A 216 -25.36 -21.81 -8.88
C VAL A 216 -26.30 -21.52 -10.05
N THR A 217 -25.89 -20.72 -11.04
CA THR A 217 -26.71 -20.41 -12.22
C THR A 217 -26.71 -21.50 -13.29
N HIS A 218 -25.78 -22.46 -13.24
CA HIS A 218 -25.73 -23.59 -14.18
C HIS A 218 -26.40 -24.87 -13.65
N GLU A 219 -26.71 -24.94 -12.35
CA GLU A 219 -27.44 -26.07 -11.74
C GLU A 219 -28.94 -25.81 -11.54
N ALA A 220 -29.45 -24.63 -11.92
CA ALA A 220 -30.85 -24.24 -11.86
C ALA A 220 -31.50 -24.24 -13.26
#